data_AF-B3QPQ6-F1
#
_entry.id   AF-B3QPQ6-F1
#
_cell.length_a   1.000
_cell.length_b   1.000
_cell.length_c   1.000
_cell.angle_alpha   90.00
_cell.angle_beta   90.00
_cell.angle_gamma   90.00
#
_symmetry.space_group_name_H-M   'P 1'
#
loop_
_entity.id
_entity.type
_entity.pdbx_description
1 polymer ?
#
loop_
_entity_poly.entity_id
_entity_poly.type
_entity_poly.pdbx_seq_one_letter_code
_entity_poly.pdbx_strand_id
1 'polypeptide(L)' 'MPLGAVNYLFIALGAAVLALSYAVMYIEKEVDGFFALGIAPFTLVGAYLWILFAIFWRGKKKQNV' A
#
# COMPACT_ATOMS: atom_id res chain seq x y z
N MET A 1 -20.16 4.09 4.10
CA MET A 1 -19.27 4.11 2.92
C MET A 1 -19.32 2.73 2.24
N PRO A 2 -19.13 2.64 0.92
CA PRO A 2 -19.24 1.37 0.18
C PRO A 2 -18.23 0.30 0.60
N LEU A 3 -17.08 0.70 1.16
CA LEU A 3 -16.07 -0.19 1.75
C LEU A 3 -16.20 -0.21 3.29
N GLY A 4 -15.89 -1.36 3.90
CA GLY A 4 -15.87 -1.53 5.36
C GLY A 4 -14.66 -0.86 6.02
N ALA A 5 -14.75 -0.56 7.32
CA ALA A 5 -13.66 0.09 8.07
C ALA A 5 -12.32 -0.67 7.98
N VAL A 6 -12.38 -2.00 7.95
CA VAL A 6 -11.20 -2.87 7.81
C VAL A 6 -10.54 -2.70 6.44
N ASN A 7 -11.32 -2.61 5.36
CA ASN A 7 -10.78 -2.34 4.03
C ASN A 7 -10.07 -0.99 3.97
N TYR A 8 -10.66 0.05 4.56
CA TYR A 8 -10.04 1.37 4.62
C TYR A 8 -8.72 1.36 5.39
N LEU A 9 -8.64 0.60 6.49
CA LEU A 9 -7.39 0.41 7.21
C LEU A 9 -6.32 -0.25 6.34
N PHE A 10 -6.67 -1.31 5.61
CA PHE A 10 -5.74 -1.98 4.70
C PHE A 10 -5.29 -1.08 3.53
N ILE A 11 -6.20 -0.29 2.98
CA ILE A 11 -5.88 0.70 1.94
C ILE A 11 -4.93 1.76 2.52
N ALA A 12 -5.20 2.27 3.72
CA ALA A 12 -4.35 3.25 4.37
C ALA A 12 -2.93 2.72 4.63
N LEU A 13 -2.81 1.45 5.03
CA LEU A 13 -1.50 0.79 5.16
C LEU A 13 -0.76 0.70 3.82
N GLY A 14 -1.44 0.30 2.74
CA GLY A 14 -0.85 0.26 1.41
C GLY A 14 -0.40 1.65 0.94
N ALA A 15 -1.22 2.68 1.17
CA ALA A 15 -0.88 4.06 0.85
C ALA A 15 0.31 4.58 1.68
N ALA A 16 0.41 4.18 2.96
CA ALA A 16 1.55 4.51 3.80
C ALA A 16 2.84 3.87 3.28
N VAL A 17 2.79 2.62 2.81
CA VAL A 17 3.96 1.96 2.17
C VAL A 17 4.39 2.71 0.91
N LEU A 18 3.45 3.11 0.04
CA LEU A 18 3.76 3.94 -1.13
C LEU A 18 4.47 5.23 -0.72
N ALA A 19 3.89 5.97 0.23
CA ALA A 19 4.46 7.22 0.71
C ALA A 19 5.86 7.03 1.30
N LEU A 20 6.08 5.97 2.08
CA LEU A 20 7.38 5.65 2.64
C LEU A 20 8.41 5.27 1.56
N SER A 21 8.03 4.49 0.56
CA SER A 21 8.94 4.16 -0.56
C SER A 21 9.42 5.43 -1.26
N TYR A 22 8.54 6.38 -1.54
CA TYR A 22 8.94 7.67 -2.12
C TYR A 22 9.74 8.55 -1.16
N ALA A 23 9.40 8.55 0.13
CA ALA A 23 10.14 9.32 1.13
C ALA A 23 11.59 8.82 1.27
N VAL A 24 11.81 7.50 1.25
CA VAL A 24 13.16 6.91 1.33
C VAL A 24 13.95 7.25 0.07
N MET A 25 13.38 7.10 -1.13
CA MET A 25 14.04 7.51 -2.37
C MET A 25 14.38 9.01 -2.37
N TYR A 26 13.48 9.85 -1.83
CA TYR A 26 13.72 11.27 -1.70
C TYR A 26 14.90 11.60 -0.76
N ILE A 27 15.04 10.85 0.33
CA ILE A 27 16.16 11.00 1.27
C ILE A 27 17.47 10.52 0.66
N GLU A 28 17.44 9.41 -0.10
CA GLU A 28 18.63 8.84 -0.76
C GLU A 28 19.24 9.81 -1.79
N LYS A 29 18.42 10.69 -2.40
CA LYS A 29 18.85 11.74 -3.35
C LYS A 29 19.65 11.23 -4.56
N GLU A 30 19.61 9.93 -4.82
CA GLU A 30 20.26 9.30 -5.96
C GLU A 30 19.21 8.56 -6.79
N VAL A 31 19.18 8.84 -8.10
CA VAL A 31 18.25 8.21 -9.04
C VAL A 31 18.60 6.73 -9.21
N ASP A 32 19.89 6.42 -9.20
CA ASP A 32 20.43 5.05 -9.28
C ASP A 32 20.76 4.47 -7.90
N GLY A 33 20.14 5.01 -6.84
CA GLY A 33 20.32 4.58 -5.46
C GLY A 33 19.93 3.11 -5.24
N PHE A 34 20.49 2.49 -4.20
CA PHE A 34 20.22 1.11 -3.84
C PHE A 34 18.73 0.88 -3.57
N PHE A 35 18.07 1.82 -2.89
CA PHE A 35 16.64 1.70 -2.64
C PHE A 35 15.83 1.90 -3.92
N ALA A 36 16.19 2.88 -4.75
CA ALA A 36 15.51 3.17 -6.01
C ALA A 36 15.55 1.99 -7.00
N LEU A 37 16.70 1.34 -7.20
CA LEU A 37 16.82 0.20 -8.13
C LEU A 37 16.48 -1.15 -7.49
N GLY A 38 16.86 -1.35 -6.23
CA GLY A 38 16.80 -2.65 -5.58
C GLY A 38 15.50 -2.93 -4.82
N ILE A 39 14.85 -1.90 -4.28
CA ILE A 39 13.73 -2.07 -3.31
C ILE A 39 12.44 -1.42 -3.80
N ALA A 40 12.52 -0.24 -4.42
CA ALA A 40 11.37 0.51 -4.88
C ALA A 40 10.48 -0.27 -5.86
N PRO A 41 11.00 -1.01 -6.86
CA PRO A 41 10.16 -1.77 -7.78
C PRO A 41 9.27 -2.77 -7.04
N PHE A 42 9.83 -3.51 -6.07
CA PHE A 42 9.11 -4.52 -5.31
C PHE A 42 8.13 -3.89 -4.31
N THR A 43 8.55 -2.84 -3.60
CA THR A 43 7.70 -2.19 -2.59
C THR A 43 6.53 -1.45 -3.22
N LEU A 44 6.74 -0.76 -4.34
CA LEU A 44 5.66 -0.09 -5.07
C LEU A 44 4.67 -1.10 -5.65
N VAL A 45 5.15 -2.13 -6.36
CA VAL A 45 4.28 -3.19 -6.91
C VAL A 45 3.53 -3.91 -5.79
N GLY A 46 4.22 -4.28 -4.70
CA GLY A 46 3.61 -4.91 -3.53
C GLY A 46 2.53 -4.05 -2.88
N ALA A 47 2.77 -2.74 -2.75
CA ALA A 47 1.79 -1.81 -2.21
C ALA A 47 0.55 -1.68 -3.12
N TYR A 48 0.72 -1.64 -4.44
CA TYR A 48 -0.41 -1.67 -5.37
C TYR A 48 -1.21 -2.96 -5.26
N LEU A 49 -0.55 -4.12 -5.24
CA LEU A 49 -1.22 -5.41 -5.06
C LEU A 49 -1.97 -5.47 -3.73
N TRP A 50 -1.39 -4.92 -2.66
CA TRP A 50 -2.02 -4.83 -1.35
C TRP A 50 -3.28 -3.95 -1.36
N ILE A 51 -3.22 -2.79 -2.00
CA ILE A 51 -4.37 -1.89 -2.14
C ILE A 51 -5.47 -2.56 -2.97
N LEU A 52 -5.12 -3.21 -4.08
CA LEU A 52 -6.08 -3.98 -4.88
C LEU A 52 -6.74 -5.07 -4.04
N PHE A 53 -5.94 -5.85 -3.33
CA PHE A 53 -6.45 -6.87 -2.41
C PHE A 53 -7.40 -6.26 -1.37
N ALA A 54 -7.03 -5.13 -0.76
CA ALA A 54 -7.86 -4.44 0.22
C ALA A 54 -9.19 -3.91 -0.36
N ILE A 55 -9.19 -3.50 -1.64
CA ILE A 55 -10.42 -3.08 -2.35
C ILE A 55 -11.31 -4.29 -2.63
N PHE A 56 -10.74 -5.37 -3.16
CA PHE A 56 -11.48 -6.58 -3.51
C PHE A 56 -11.87 -7.43 -2.31
N TRP A 57 -11.25 -7.21 -1.15
CA TRP A 57 -11.54 -7.93 0.07
C TRP A 57 -12.97 -7.65 0.53
N ARG A 58 -13.91 -8.52 0.17
CA ARG A 58 -15.30 -8.38 0.61
C ARG A 58 -15.40 -8.85 2.05
N GLY A 59 -15.12 -7.96 3.00
CA GLY A 59 -15.36 -8.21 4.42
C GLY A 59 -16.80 -8.68 4.57
N LYS A 60 -17.02 -9.88 5.13
CA LYS A 60 -18.36 -10.36 5.44
C LYS A 60 -19.01 -9.24 6.26
N LYS A 61 -20.05 -8.58 5.72
CA LYS A 61 -20.91 -7.71 6.52
C LYS A 61 -21.30 -8.58 7.70
N LYS A 62 -20.92 -8.17 8.91
CA LYS A 62 -21.42 -8.79 10.14
C LYS A 62 -22.92 -8.52 10.10
N GLN A 63 -23.66 -9.46 9.53
CA GLN A 63 -25.10 -9.48 9.54
C GLN A 63 -25.43 -9.82 10.98
N ASN A 64 -25.57 -8.77 11.80
CA ASN A 64 -26.18 -8.90 13.11
C ASN A 64 -27.60 -9.38 12.82
N VAL A 65 -27.82 -10.66 13.13
CA VAL A 65 -29.13 -11.34 13.08
C VAL A 65 -30.09 -10.62 14.00
#